data_AF-A0A3M1E2K2-F1
#
_entry.id   AF-A0A3M1E2K2-F1
#
_cell.length_a   1.000
_cell.length_b   1.000
_cell.length_c   1.000
_cell.angle_alpha   90.00
_cell.angle_beta   90.00
_cell.angle_gamma   90.00
#
_symmetry.space_group_name_H-M   'P 1'
#
loop_
_entity.id
_entity.type
_entity.pdbx_description
1 polymer ?
#
loop_
_entity_poly.entity_id
_entity_poly.type
_entity_poly.pdbx_seq_one_letter_code
_entity_poly.pdbx_strand_id
1 'polypeptide(L)'
;AVKQKKIIAAVDETGYPESLEVLLEPTDWGGLFPYKKRYLRRIPRDPFDQSDQGWGLRSLQDDPDSTVWGGDNVFDVYSQSDGTALDGTPYSSW
;
A
#
# COMPACT_ATOMS: atom_id res chain seq x y z
N ALA A 1 27.04 -24.14 -8.19
CA ALA A 1 26.02 -23.36 -8.91
C ALA A 1 25.44 -22.33 -7.95
N VAL A 2 25.70 -21.04 -8.19
CA VAL A 2 25.16 -19.96 -7.36
C VAL A 2 23.66 -19.93 -7.58
N LYS A 3 22.89 -20.27 -6.55
CA LYS A 3 21.43 -20.15 -6.52
C LYS A 3 21.15 -18.67 -6.74
N GLN A 4 20.77 -18.27 -7.96
CA GLN A 4 20.34 -16.90 -8.23
C GLN A 4 19.19 -16.61 -7.27
N LYS A 5 19.47 -15.85 -6.21
CA LYS A 5 18.43 -15.15 -5.48
C LYS A 5 17.88 -14.14 -6.49
N LYS A 6 16.84 -14.54 -7.24
CA LYS A 6 16.02 -13.64 -8.03
C LYS A 6 15.27 -12.76 -7.04
N ILE A 7 15.99 -11.81 -6.45
CA ILE A 7 15.41 -10.66 -5.78
C ILE A 7 14.88 -9.84 -6.93
N ILE A 8 13.57 -9.88 -7.11
CA ILE A 8 12.90 -8.97 -8.02
C ILE A 8 12.99 -7.64 -7.28
N ALA A 9 13.85 -6.74 -7.74
CA ALA A 9 13.81 -5.35 -7.32
C ALA A 9 12.39 -4.87 -7.65
N ALA A 10 11.56 -4.79 -6.61
CA ALA A 10 10.11 -4.70 -6.73
C ALA A 10 9.74 -3.29 -7.18
N VAL A 11 9.01 -3.18 -8.28
CA VAL A 11 8.08 -2.11 -8.69
C VAL A 11 8.58 -0.64 -8.77
N ASP A 12 9.65 -0.23 -8.09
CA ASP A 12 10.33 1.07 -8.21
C ASP A 12 11.75 0.98 -7.58
N GLU A 13 12.45 2.11 -7.39
CA GLU A 13 13.76 2.12 -6.70
C GLU A 13 13.68 1.78 -5.20
N THR A 14 12.48 1.87 -4.60
CA THR A 14 12.26 1.73 -3.15
C THR A 14 11.77 0.34 -2.73
N GLY A 15 11.20 -0.43 -3.65
CA GLY A 15 10.57 -1.73 -3.37
C GLY A 15 9.06 -1.66 -3.11
N TYR A 16 8.45 -0.48 -3.20
CA TYR A 16 7.03 -0.24 -2.89
C TYR A 16 6.25 0.15 -4.15
N PRO A 17 4.94 -0.11 -4.21
CA PRO A 17 4.16 0.30 -5.37
C PRO A 17 3.98 1.82 -5.42
N GLU A 18 4.04 2.40 -6.62
CA GLU A 18 3.75 3.83 -6.86
C GLU A 18 2.29 4.20 -6.57
N SER A 19 1.38 3.22 -6.64
CA SER A 19 -0.03 3.42 -6.31
C SER A 19 -0.72 2.11 -5.90
N LEU A 20 -1.91 2.22 -5.29
CA LEU A 20 -2.71 1.05 -4.92
C LEU A 20 -3.18 0.25 -6.15
N GLU A 21 -3.40 0.91 -7.29
CA GLU A 21 -3.86 0.28 -8.53
C GLU A 21 -2.87 -0.77 -9.04
N VAL A 22 -1.58 -0.53 -8.86
CA VAL A 22 -0.52 -1.48 -9.25
C VAL A 22 -0.71 -2.84 -8.57
N LEU A 23 -1.28 -2.88 -7.36
CA LEU A 23 -1.56 -4.13 -6.64
C LEU A 23 -2.66 -4.98 -7.29
N LEU A 24 -3.49 -4.38 -8.15
CA LEU A 24 -4.55 -5.06 -8.90
C LEU A 24 -4.05 -5.64 -10.21
N GLU A 25 -2.98 -5.06 -10.75
CA GLU A 25 -2.45 -5.43 -12.05
C GLU A 25 -1.64 -6.73 -11.99
N PRO A 26 -1.72 -7.60 -13.01
CA PRO A 26 -0.86 -8.77 -13.09
C PRO A 26 0.59 -8.37 -13.40
N THR A 27 1.49 -8.55 -12.44
CA THR A 27 2.93 -8.30 -12.60
C THR A 27 3.67 -9.58 -13.01
N ASP A 28 4.71 -9.44 -13.84
CA ASP A 28 5.69 -10.51 -14.09
C ASP A 28 6.79 -10.48 -13.03
N TRP A 29 7.00 -11.63 -12.39
CA TRP A 29 7.91 -11.77 -11.26
C TRP A 29 9.29 -12.23 -11.71
N GLY A 30 9.81 -11.68 -12.81
CA GLY A 30 11.08 -12.11 -13.40
C GLY A 30 11.13 -13.61 -13.70
N GLY A 31 9.99 -14.19 -14.08
CA GLY A 31 9.83 -15.63 -14.28
C GLY A 31 10.00 -16.49 -13.02
N LEU A 32 9.83 -15.93 -11.82
CA LEU A 32 9.73 -16.69 -10.56
C LEU A 32 8.47 -17.57 -10.53
N PHE A 33 7.41 -17.11 -11.19
CA PHE A 33 6.15 -17.84 -11.36
C PHE A 33 5.86 -18.09 -12.85
N PRO A 34 5.16 -19.18 -13.20
CA PRO A 34 4.85 -19.53 -14.59
C PRO A 34 3.78 -18.63 -15.24
N TYR A 35 3.13 -17.77 -14.46
CA TYR A 35 2.13 -16.80 -14.93
C TYR A 35 2.20 -15.52 -14.09
N LYS A 36 1.73 -14.41 -14.68
CA LYS A 36 1.64 -13.12 -14.00
C LYS A 36 0.75 -13.22 -12.75
N LYS A 37 1.14 -12.57 -11.66
CA LYS A 37 0.39 -12.56 -10.40
C LYS A 37 0.02 -11.14 -10.00
N ARG A 38 -1.15 -11.00 -9.38
CA ARG A 38 -1.63 -9.78 -8.73
C ARG A 38 -1.74 -10.03 -7.23
N TYR A 39 -1.64 -8.97 -6.43
CA TYR A 39 -1.76 -9.05 -4.97
C TYR A 39 -3.21 -9.01 -4.52
N LEU A 40 -4.00 -8.09 -5.08
CA LEU A 40 -5.37 -7.84 -4.67
C LEU A 40 -6.36 -8.14 -5.80
N ARG A 41 -7.60 -8.49 -5.43
CA ARG A 41 -8.72 -8.61 -6.39
C ARG A 41 -9.40 -7.27 -6.65
N ARG A 42 -9.37 -6.40 -5.65
CA ARG A 42 -9.89 -5.03 -5.61
C ARG A 42 -9.27 -4.34 -4.40
N ILE A 43 -9.26 -3.00 -4.38
CA ILE A 43 -8.91 -2.25 -3.18
C ILE A 43 -10.09 -2.36 -2.18
N PRO A 44 -9.85 -2.79 -0.93
CA PRO A 44 -10.91 -2.82 0.07
C PRO A 44 -11.33 -1.39 0.42
N ARG A 45 -12.60 -1.19 0.77
CA ARG A 45 -13.06 0.08 1.33
C ARG A 45 -12.63 0.18 2.79
N ASP A 46 -12.26 1.38 3.22
CA ASP A 46 -12.05 1.66 4.64
C ASP A 46 -13.38 1.43 5.42
N PRO A 47 -13.38 0.56 6.45
CA PRO A 47 -14.59 0.30 7.24
C PRO A 47 -15.08 1.50 8.06
N PHE A 48 -14.23 2.49 8.32
CA PHE A 48 -14.57 3.70 9.09
C PHE A 48 -14.77 4.95 8.22
N ASP A 49 -14.58 4.81 6.91
CA ASP A 49 -14.85 5.87 5.95
C ASP A 49 -16.37 6.06 5.79
N GLN A 50 -16.86 7.21 6.26
CA GLN A 50 -18.27 7.59 6.17
C GLN A 50 -18.57 8.39 4.90
N SER A 51 -17.56 8.99 4.29
CA SER A 51 -17.70 10.00 3.23
C SER A 51 -17.23 9.50 1.86
N ASP A 52 -16.88 8.21 1.76
CA ASP A 52 -16.35 7.57 0.55
C ASP A 52 -15.06 8.24 0.04
N GLN A 53 -14.24 8.72 0.98
CA GLN A 53 -12.94 9.32 0.71
C GLN A 53 -11.87 8.28 0.38
N GLY A 54 -12.10 7.02 0.75
CA GLY A 54 -11.12 5.95 0.61
C GLY A 54 -9.97 6.05 1.61
N TRP A 55 -8.88 5.36 1.29
CA TRP A 55 -7.69 5.32 2.14
C TRP A 55 -6.83 6.58 1.97
N GLY A 56 -6.32 7.10 3.09
CA GLY A 56 -5.16 7.99 3.07
C GLY A 56 -3.91 7.18 2.79
N LEU A 57 -2.92 7.79 2.13
CA LEU A 57 -1.67 7.13 1.73
C LEU A 57 -0.48 7.77 2.43
N ARG A 58 0.53 6.97 2.75
CA ARG A 58 1.84 7.45 3.23
C ARG A 58 2.95 6.80 2.42
N SER A 59 3.90 7.62 2.03
CA SER A 59 5.15 7.21 1.39
C SER A 59 6.15 6.77 2.45
N LEU A 60 7.17 6.03 2.02
CA LEU A 60 8.26 5.61 2.91
C LEU A 60 8.99 6.79 3.57
N GLN A 61 9.04 7.95 2.91
CA GLN A 61 9.68 9.16 3.43
C GLN A 61 8.75 10.00 4.32
N ASP A 62 7.45 9.70 4.35
CA ASP A 62 6.48 10.44 5.16
C ASP A 62 6.62 10.05 6.64
N ASP A 63 6.36 11.00 7.54
CA ASP A 63 6.31 10.70 8.98
C ASP A 63 5.18 9.70 9.30
N PRO A 64 5.33 8.85 10.33
CA PRO A 64 4.34 7.82 10.66
C PRO A 64 2.93 8.35 10.94
N ASP A 65 2.82 9.60 11.39
CA ASP A 65 1.57 10.29 11.70
C ASP A 65 1.18 11.34 10.65
N SER A 66 1.89 11.39 9.52
CA SER A 66 1.55 12.30 8.42
C SER A 66 0.16 12.00 7.88
N THR A 67 -0.61 13.07 7.64
CA THR A 67 -1.91 13.02 6.96
C THR A 67 -1.84 13.59 5.55
N VAL A 68 -0.64 13.93 5.09
CA VAL A 68 -0.37 14.44 3.75
C VAL A 68 0.54 13.46 3.06
N TRP A 69 0.13 13.00 1.89
CA TRP A 69 0.90 12.07 1.10
C TRP A 69 1.95 12.81 0.25
N GLY A 70 3.21 12.39 0.35
CA GLY A 70 4.31 12.94 -0.44
C GLY A 70 4.21 12.70 -1.95
N GLY A 71 3.40 11.73 -2.38
CA GLY A 71 3.12 11.45 -3.80
C GLY A 71 4.13 10.52 -4.49
N ASP A 72 5.03 9.89 -3.73
CA ASP A 72 6.05 8.99 -4.26
C ASP A 72 5.53 7.54 -4.34
N ASN A 73 5.61 6.81 -3.23
CA ASN A 73 5.21 5.41 -3.14
C ASN A 73 4.08 5.22 -2.12
N VAL A 74 3.49 4.03 -2.13
CA VAL A 74 2.54 3.59 -1.11
C VAL A 74 3.24 2.60 -0.21
N PHE A 75 3.72 3.11 0.93
CA PHE A 75 4.30 2.31 2.00
C PHE A 75 3.22 1.86 3.00
N ASP A 76 2.33 2.78 3.37
CA ASP A 76 1.30 2.58 4.38
C ASP A 76 -0.03 3.24 3.96
N VAL A 77 -1.13 2.76 4.55
CA VAL A 77 -2.49 3.29 4.35
C VAL A 77 -3.16 3.50 5.70
N TYR A 78 -3.96 4.56 5.81
CA TYR A 78 -4.66 4.88 7.06
C TYR A 78 -6.08 5.37 6.81
N SER A 79 -6.93 5.28 7.84
CA SER A 79 -8.30 5.77 7.76
C SER A 79 -8.34 7.30 7.75
N GLN A 80 -9.12 7.88 6.84
CA GLN A 80 -9.38 9.32 6.84
C GLN A 80 -10.55 9.73 7.76
N SER A 81 -11.06 8.78 8.55
CA SER A 81 -12.17 9.02 9.47
C SER A 81 -11.75 9.95 10.62
N ASP A 82 -12.56 10.97 10.91
CA ASP A 82 -12.45 11.79 12.13
C ASP A 82 -12.93 11.05 13.39
N GLY A 83 -13.29 9.77 13.26
CA GLY A 83 -13.76 8.93 14.34
C GLY A 83 -12.68 8.49 15.32
N THR A 84 -13.13 8.01 16.48
CA THR A 84 -12.28 7.51 17.56
C THR A 84 -12.72 6.10 17.95
N ALA A 85 -11.75 5.23 18.19
CA ALA A 85 -11.97 3.89 18.71
C ALA A 85 -12.43 3.90 20.17
N LEU A 86 -12.84 2.73 20.66
CA LEU A 86 -13.37 2.57 22.02
C LEU A 86 -12.35 2.90 23.13
N ASP A 87 -11.07 2.80 22.83
CA ASP A 87 -9.97 3.11 23.75
C ASP A 87 -9.52 4.59 23.69
N GLY A 88 -10.16 5.40 22.84
CA GLY A 88 -9.83 6.80 22.64
C GLY A 88 -8.77 7.06 21.57
N THR A 89 -8.27 6.03 20.86
CA THR A 89 -7.33 6.22 19.75
C THR A 89 -8.05 6.67 18.47
N PRO A 90 -7.55 7.68 17.74
CA PRO A 90 -8.11 8.05 16.43
C PRO A 90 -7.97 6.91 15.42
N TYR A 91 -8.96 6.70 14.55
CA TYR A 91 -8.82 5.70 13.47
C TYR A 91 -7.70 6.05 12.47
N SER A 92 -7.34 7.32 12.35
CA SER A 92 -6.27 7.80 11.48
C SER A 92 -4.85 7.43 11.96
N SER A 93 -4.71 6.98 13.22
CA SER A 93 -3.44 6.52 13.78
C SER A 93 -3.30 4.99 13.76
N TRP A 94 -4.24 4.27 13.13
CA TRP A 94 -4.20 2.82 12.95
C TRP A 94 -3.46 2.43 11.68
#